data_AF-A0A538N160-F1
#
_entry.id   AF-A0A538N160-F1
#
_cell.length_a   1.000
_cell.length_b   1.000
_cell.length_c   1.000
_cell.angle_alpha   90.00
_cell.angle_beta   90.00
_cell.angle_gamma   90.00
#
_symmetry.space_group_name_H-M   'P 1'
#
loop_
_entity.id
_entity.type
_entity.pdbx_description
1 polymer ?
#
loop_
_entity_poly.entity_id
_entity_poly.type
_entity_poly.pdbx_seq_one_letter_code
_entity_poly.pdbx_strand_id
1 'polypeptide(L)'
;MLGWAGGALILVALSAAIIAGVKKLDGPANPDSDAATLATFAGYWWGHDRGLRITRDGRASEALNSGCCDRVIDLQFRLSRPRGSTRVAKATATVTAVRVRDHSVYSPGHPAPHIGETWTLPLRHGVIEETLTGTNYCAPEVGKCGA
;
A
#
# COMPACT_ATOMS: atom_id res chain seq x y z
N MET A 1 14.66 76.10 45.83
CA MET A 1 13.90 76.16 44.57
C MET A 1 14.11 74.83 43.84
N LEU A 2 13.02 74.18 43.42
CA LEU A 2 12.88 72.88 42.71
C LEU A 2 13.33 71.63 43.52
N GLY A 3 12.56 70.56 43.76
CA GLY A 3 11.21 70.15 43.34
C GLY A 3 11.22 68.73 42.73
N TRP A 4 10.59 67.75 43.40
CA TRP A 4 9.99 66.48 42.89
C TRP A 4 10.93 65.44 42.20
N ALA A 5 10.69 64.12 42.13
CA ALA A 5 9.68 63.15 42.55
C ALA A 5 10.42 61.77 42.64
N GLY A 6 10.11 60.86 43.56
CA GLY A 6 9.17 59.75 43.33
C GLY A 6 9.77 58.59 42.50
N GLY A 7 9.85 57.38 43.06
CA GLY A 7 10.16 56.19 42.26
C GLY A 7 10.49 54.92 43.07
N ALA A 8 9.57 53.96 43.04
CA ALA A 8 9.47 52.76 43.87
C ALA A 8 10.60 51.70 43.74
N LEU A 9 10.77 50.92 44.82
CA LEU A 9 11.42 49.60 44.86
C LEU A 9 10.81 48.64 43.82
N ILE A 10 11.65 47.87 43.12
CA ILE A 10 11.27 46.55 42.61
C ILE A 10 12.38 45.55 42.93
N LEU A 11 12.12 44.71 43.94
CA LEU A 11 12.78 43.43 44.16
C LEU A 11 12.26 42.45 43.10
N VAL A 12 13.13 41.92 42.23
CA VAL A 12 12.78 40.74 41.41
C VAL A 12 13.50 39.54 42.00
N ALA A 13 12.76 38.80 42.82
CA ALA A 13 13.15 37.49 43.34
C ALA A 13 12.90 36.38 42.30
N LEU A 14 13.62 35.28 42.52
CA LEU A 14 13.78 34.09 41.68
C LEU A 14 12.47 33.46 41.16
N SER A 15 12.53 32.94 39.93
CA SER A 15 11.65 31.87 39.46
C SER A 15 12.47 30.73 38.86
N ALA A 16 12.73 29.70 39.65
CA ALA A 16 13.22 28.41 39.17
C ALA A 16 12.07 27.67 38.47
N ALA A 17 12.21 27.42 37.17
CA ALA A 17 11.21 26.67 36.39
C ALA A 17 11.33 25.17 36.68
N ILE A 18 10.32 24.60 37.34
CA ILE A 18 10.11 23.15 37.45
C ILE A 18 9.53 22.68 36.12
N ILE A 19 10.33 22.05 35.27
CA ILE A 19 9.83 21.38 34.06
C ILE A 19 9.23 20.04 34.52
N ALA A 20 7.93 20.04 34.81
CA ALA A 20 7.16 18.82 34.98
C ALA A 20 7.07 18.10 33.63
N GLY A 21 7.75 16.95 33.51
CA GLY A 21 7.68 16.09 32.35
C GLY A 21 6.27 15.53 32.15
N VAL A 22 5.63 15.91 31.05
CA VAL A 22 4.34 15.32 30.65
C VAL A 22 4.64 13.96 30.03
N LYS A 23 4.38 12.88 30.77
CA LYS A 23 4.32 11.53 30.19
C LYS A 23 3.15 11.49 29.21
N LYS A 24 3.47 11.30 27.93
CA LYS A 24 2.47 11.02 26.90
C LYS A 24 1.78 9.71 27.27
N LEU A 25 0.51 9.78 27.64
CA LEU A 25 -0.33 8.60 27.84
C LEU A 25 -0.76 8.14 26.45
N ASP A 26 -0.19 7.04 25.98
CA ASP A 26 -0.66 6.37 24.77
C ASP A 26 -2.06 5.81 25.07
N GLY A 27 -3.07 6.35 24.39
CA GLY A 27 -4.45 5.88 24.47
C GLY A 27 -4.61 4.47 23.87
N PRO A 28 -5.77 3.82 24.07
CA PRO A 28 -6.03 2.49 23.51
C PRO A 28 -5.89 2.52 21.99
N ALA A 29 -5.10 1.58 21.44
CA ALA A 29 -4.93 1.43 20.00
C ALA A 29 -6.29 1.24 19.31
N ASN A 30 -6.64 2.16 18.42
CA ASN A 30 -7.87 2.06 17.63
C ASN A 30 -7.70 0.89 16.63
N PRO A 31 -8.49 -0.20 16.70
CA PRO A 31 -8.38 -1.33 15.77
C PRO A 31 -8.61 -0.92 14.30
N ASP A 32 -9.26 0.22 14.05
CA ASP A 32 -9.40 0.79 12.70
C ASP A 32 -8.08 1.31 12.10
N SER A 33 -7.07 1.59 12.93
CA SER A 33 -5.81 2.18 12.44
C SER A 33 -4.95 1.22 11.62
N ASP A 34 -5.16 -0.09 11.75
CA ASP A 34 -4.40 -1.11 11.00
C ASP A 34 -5.28 -1.93 10.04
N ALA A 35 -6.57 -1.62 9.92
CA ALA A 35 -7.46 -2.36 9.02
C ALA A 35 -7.08 -2.17 7.55
N ALA A 36 -7.05 -3.26 6.79
CA ALA A 36 -6.76 -3.20 5.36
C ALA A 36 -7.87 -2.46 4.59
N THR A 37 -7.46 -1.58 3.69
CA THR A 37 -8.33 -0.87 2.75
C THR A 37 -7.89 -1.16 1.31
N LEU A 38 -8.61 -0.64 0.31
CA LEU A 38 -8.13 -0.70 -1.07
C LEU A 38 -6.78 0.02 -1.24
N ALA A 39 -6.56 1.09 -0.47
CA ALA A 39 -5.31 1.84 -0.49
C ALA A 39 -4.12 1.03 0.04
N THR A 40 -4.34 -0.03 0.84
CA THR A 40 -3.29 -0.96 1.28
C THR A 40 -2.60 -1.67 0.10
N PHE A 41 -3.33 -1.87 -1.00
CA PHE A 41 -2.79 -2.50 -2.21
C PHE A 41 -2.24 -1.49 -3.21
N ALA A 42 -2.45 -0.19 -2.98
CA ALA A 42 -2.14 0.83 -3.97
C ALA A 42 -0.64 1.05 -4.12
N GLY A 43 -0.18 1.16 -5.35
CA GLY A 43 1.24 1.29 -5.66
C GLY A 43 1.60 0.70 -7.00
N TYR A 44 2.88 0.77 -7.30
CA TYR A 44 3.49 -0.02 -8.36
C TYR A 44 4.17 -1.22 -7.71
N TRP A 45 3.91 -2.39 -8.25
CA TRP A 45 4.44 -3.66 -7.81
C TRP A 45 5.17 -4.29 -9.00
N TRP A 46 6.39 -4.73 -8.77
CA TRP A 46 7.28 -5.17 -9.83
C TRP A 46 7.61 -6.65 -9.68
N GLY A 47 7.89 -7.30 -10.81
CA GLY A 47 8.63 -8.54 -10.91
C GLY A 47 9.57 -8.44 -12.11
N HIS A 48 10.37 -9.48 -12.37
CA HIS A 48 11.41 -9.45 -13.40
C HIS A 48 10.91 -8.91 -14.76
N ASP A 49 9.97 -9.61 -15.39
CA ASP A 49 9.43 -9.27 -16.71
C ASP A 49 7.97 -8.78 -16.66
N ARG A 50 7.54 -8.28 -15.50
CA ARG A 50 6.12 -8.04 -15.21
C ARG A 50 5.90 -6.84 -14.31
N GLY A 51 4.75 -6.19 -14.45
CA GLY A 51 4.37 -5.06 -13.62
C GLY A 51 2.89 -5.04 -13.31
N LEU A 52 2.58 -4.62 -12.08
CA LEU A 52 1.23 -4.47 -11.57
C LEU A 52 1.10 -3.08 -10.95
N ARG A 53 0.15 -2.28 -11.44
CA ARG A 53 -0.17 -0.98 -10.86
C ARG A 53 -1.57 -1.00 -10.29
N ILE A 54 -1.72 -0.62 -9.02
CA ILE A 54 -3.01 -0.55 -8.34
C ILE A 54 -3.24 0.88 -7.85
N THR A 55 -4.41 1.43 -8.16
CA THR A 55 -4.84 2.75 -7.69
C THR A 55 -5.45 2.66 -6.29
N ARG A 56 -5.54 3.78 -5.57
CA ARG A 56 -6.14 3.84 -4.23
C ARG A 56 -7.61 3.39 -4.17
N ASP A 57 -8.33 3.52 -5.28
CA ASP A 57 -9.72 3.06 -5.41
C ASP A 57 -9.83 1.62 -5.94
N GLY A 58 -8.71 0.90 -6.06
CA GLY A 58 -8.68 -0.53 -6.39
C GLY A 58 -8.76 -0.87 -7.88
N ARG A 59 -8.50 0.06 -8.81
CA ARG A 59 -8.27 -0.32 -10.22
C ARG A 59 -6.86 -0.87 -10.34
N ALA A 60 -6.72 -2.00 -11.01
CA ALA A 60 -5.45 -2.60 -11.29
C ALA A 60 -5.20 -2.70 -12.79
N SER A 61 -3.95 -2.53 -13.18
CA SER A 61 -3.45 -2.81 -14.52
C SER A 61 -2.20 -3.66 -14.39
N GLU A 62 -2.21 -4.79 -15.07
CA GLU A 62 -1.17 -5.80 -15.01
C GLU A 62 -0.66 -6.08 -16.42
N ALA A 63 0.64 -6.24 -16.52
CA ALA A 63 1.37 -6.49 -17.75
C ALA A 63 2.38 -7.60 -17.49
N LEU A 64 2.25 -8.72 -18.20
CA LEU A 64 3.21 -9.82 -18.15
C LEU A 64 3.93 -9.91 -19.49
N ASN A 65 5.25 -9.96 -19.45
CA ASN A 65 6.08 -10.29 -20.58
C ASN A 65 6.74 -11.66 -20.36
N SER A 66 7.09 -12.32 -21.46
CA SER A 66 7.95 -13.48 -21.50
C SER A 66 9.36 -12.99 -21.86
N GLY A 67 10.32 -13.26 -20.98
CA GLY A 67 11.67 -12.73 -21.10
C GLY A 67 11.68 -11.20 -21.23
N CYS A 68 12.72 -10.68 -21.87
CA CYS A 68 13.01 -9.25 -21.81
C CYS A 68 11.98 -8.35 -22.53
N CYS A 69 11.14 -8.88 -23.45
CA CYS A 69 10.38 -8.00 -24.36
C CYS A 69 9.03 -8.52 -24.87
N ASP A 70 8.70 -9.81 -24.74
CA ASP A 70 7.52 -10.35 -25.43
C ASP A 70 6.28 -10.23 -24.57
N ARG A 71 5.41 -9.26 -24.86
CA ARG A 71 4.15 -9.08 -24.13
C ARG A 71 3.28 -10.33 -24.29
N VAL A 72 2.97 -11.01 -23.19
CA VAL A 72 2.10 -12.18 -23.14
C VAL A 72 0.64 -11.76 -22.98
N ILE A 73 0.36 -10.89 -22.00
CA ILE A 73 -1.00 -10.48 -21.67
C ILE A 73 -1.04 -9.10 -21.00
N ASP A 74 -2.08 -8.33 -21.30
CA ASP A 74 -2.51 -7.16 -20.55
C ASP A 74 -3.81 -7.48 -19.80
N LEU A 75 -3.83 -7.27 -18.49
CA LEU A 75 -5.01 -7.47 -17.64
C LEU A 75 -5.42 -6.18 -16.94
N GLN A 76 -6.72 -5.99 -16.80
CA GLN A 76 -7.26 -5.02 -15.85
C GLN A 76 -8.24 -5.73 -14.94
N PHE A 77 -8.20 -5.39 -13.65
CA PHE A 77 -9.12 -5.92 -12.67
C PHE A 77 -9.48 -4.88 -11.62
N ARG A 78 -10.59 -5.13 -10.93
CA ARG A 78 -11.11 -4.29 -9.84
C ARG A 78 -11.01 -5.04 -8.52
N LEU A 79 -10.38 -4.39 -7.54
CA LEU A 79 -10.35 -4.87 -6.17
C LEU A 79 -11.62 -4.47 -5.42
N SER A 80 -12.06 -5.36 -4.54
CA SER A 80 -13.18 -5.14 -3.63
C SER A 80 -12.97 -5.92 -2.33
N ARG A 81 -13.76 -5.57 -1.31
CA ARG A 81 -13.82 -6.28 -0.02
C ARG A 81 -12.45 -6.54 0.60
N PRO A 82 -11.62 -5.50 0.85
CA PRO A 82 -10.36 -5.69 1.56
C PRO A 82 -10.62 -6.26 2.96
N ARG A 83 -9.74 -7.16 3.40
CA ARG A 83 -9.77 -7.83 4.71
C ARG A 83 -8.35 -7.99 5.23
N GLY A 84 -8.19 -8.06 6.55
CA GLY A 84 -6.90 -8.22 7.20
C GLY A 84 -6.33 -6.88 7.66
N SER A 85 -5.00 -6.78 7.72
CA SER A 85 -4.27 -5.60 8.18
C SER A 85 -3.39 -5.00 7.09
N THR A 86 -2.76 -3.85 7.36
CA THR A 86 -1.88 -3.18 6.38
C THR A 86 -0.70 -4.04 5.90
N ARG A 87 -0.27 -5.02 6.72
CA ARG A 87 0.86 -5.91 6.40
C ARG A 87 0.46 -7.27 5.86
N VAL A 88 -0.73 -7.75 6.21
CA VAL A 88 -1.25 -9.05 5.79
C VAL A 88 -2.72 -8.85 5.42
N ALA A 89 -2.96 -8.65 4.13
CA ALA A 89 -4.26 -8.33 3.58
C ALA A 89 -4.69 -9.33 2.50
N LYS A 90 -5.98 -9.30 2.19
CA LYS A 90 -6.52 -9.90 0.96
C LYS A 90 -7.67 -9.07 0.42
N ALA A 91 -7.83 -9.06 -0.89
CA ALA A 91 -8.96 -8.44 -1.58
C ALA A 91 -9.54 -9.40 -2.62
N THR A 92 -10.82 -9.26 -2.94
CA THR A 92 -11.40 -9.91 -4.12
C THR A 92 -11.01 -9.11 -5.35
N ALA A 93 -10.37 -9.74 -6.32
CA ALA A 93 -10.08 -9.18 -7.62
C ALA A 93 -11.08 -9.72 -8.65
N THR A 94 -11.51 -8.87 -9.57
CA THR A 94 -12.43 -9.22 -10.66
C THR A 94 -11.91 -8.68 -11.96
N VAL A 95 -11.68 -9.55 -12.94
CA VAL A 95 -11.20 -9.14 -14.27
C VAL A 95 -12.23 -8.24 -14.95
N THR A 96 -11.79 -7.07 -15.40
CA THR A 96 -12.61 -6.09 -16.12
C THR A 96 -12.19 -5.93 -17.58
N ALA A 97 -10.95 -6.27 -17.92
CA ALA A 97 -10.49 -6.31 -19.31
C ALA A 97 -9.33 -7.29 -19.47
N VAL A 98 -9.26 -7.94 -20.62
CA VAL A 98 -8.17 -8.86 -20.99
C VAL A 98 -7.76 -8.60 -22.43
N ARG A 99 -6.45 -8.57 -22.67
CA ARG A 99 -5.88 -8.66 -24.01
C ARG A 99 -4.73 -9.64 -23.99
N VAL A 100 -5.00 -10.85 -24.47
CA VAL A 100 -4.00 -11.87 -24.73
C VAL A 100 -3.24 -11.50 -26.00
N ARG A 101 -1.91 -11.64 -25.99
CA ARG A 101 -1.05 -11.41 -27.15
C ARG A 101 -0.30 -12.67 -27.57
N ASP A 102 0.14 -13.45 -26.60
CA ASP A 102 0.69 -14.78 -26.84
C ASP A 102 -0.30 -15.84 -26.36
N HIS A 103 -0.93 -16.54 -27.30
CA HIS A 103 -1.87 -17.61 -26.99
C HIS A 103 -1.19 -18.96 -26.73
N SER A 104 0.10 -19.10 -27.04
CA SER A 104 0.83 -20.37 -26.96
C SER A 104 1.09 -20.85 -25.52
N VAL A 105 1.05 -19.92 -24.56
CA VAL A 105 1.22 -20.21 -23.13
C VAL A 105 -0.04 -20.74 -22.45
N TYR A 106 -1.18 -20.75 -23.15
CA TYR A 106 -2.46 -21.22 -22.61
C TYR A 106 -2.84 -22.59 -23.17
N SER A 107 -3.55 -23.36 -22.37
CA SER A 107 -4.05 -24.69 -22.72
C SER A 107 -5.39 -24.96 -22.04
N PRO A 108 -6.13 -26.03 -22.38
CA PRO A 108 -7.36 -26.37 -21.67
C PRO A 108 -7.18 -26.56 -20.15
N GLY A 109 -5.99 -26.99 -19.70
CA GLY A 109 -5.66 -27.13 -18.27
C GLY A 109 -5.16 -25.84 -17.62
N HIS A 110 -4.82 -24.81 -18.42
CA HIS A 110 -4.43 -23.48 -17.98
C HIS A 110 -4.98 -22.45 -18.97
N PRO A 111 -6.30 -22.21 -18.95
CA PRO A 111 -6.93 -21.33 -19.92
C PRO A 111 -6.52 -19.88 -19.68
N ALA A 112 -6.63 -19.05 -20.72
CA ALA A 112 -6.43 -17.63 -20.57
C ALA A 112 -7.49 -17.01 -19.65
N PRO A 113 -7.13 -15.99 -18.85
CA PRO A 113 -8.08 -15.23 -18.05
C PRO A 113 -9.22 -14.65 -18.89
N HIS A 114 -10.40 -14.50 -18.28
CA HIS A 114 -11.57 -13.93 -18.95
C HIS A 114 -12.27 -12.86 -18.12
N ILE A 115 -13.01 -11.97 -18.78
CA ILE A 115 -13.75 -10.89 -18.11
C ILE A 115 -14.80 -11.47 -17.17
N GLY A 116 -14.87 -10.92 -15.96
CA GLY A 116 -15.77 -11.38 -14.89
C GLY A 116 -15.17 -12.46 -13.99
N GLU A 117 -14.02 -13.04 -14.37
CA GLU A 117 -13.32 -13.99 -13.53
C GLU A 117 -12.87 -13.35 -12.21
N THR A 118 -13.06 -14.07 -11.11
CA THR A 118 -12.79 -13.56 -9.77
C THR A 118 -11.83 -14.44 -8.99
N TRP A 119 -10.92 -13.82 -8.26
CA TRP A 119 -10.00 -14.52 -7.38
C TRP A 119 -9.71 -13.71 -6.11
N THR A 120 -8.95 -14.31 -5.20
CA THR A 120 -8.44 -13.61 -4.02
C THR A 120 -7.02 -13.16 -4.30
N LEU A 121 -6.76 -11.86 -4.16
CA LEU A 121 -5.43 -11.27 -4.26
C LEU A 121 -4.85 -11.09 -2.84
N PRO A 122 -3.97 -11.98 -2.36
CA PRO A 122 -3.26 -11.81 -1.10
C PRO A 122 -2.15 -10.75 -1.19
N LEU A 123 -1.91 -10.06 -0.07
CA LEU A 123 -0.76 -9.22 0.19
C LEU A 123 -0.12 -9.66 1.50
N ARG A 124 1.19 -9.92 1.50
CA ARG A 124 1.96 -10.32 2.68
C ARG A 124 3.30 -9.61 2.68
N HIS A 125 3.52 -8.74 3.67
CA HIS A 125 4.81 -8.08 3.91
C HIS A 125 5.43 -7.44 2.66
N GLY A 126 4.63 -6.72 1.86
CA GLY A 126 5.12 -6.06 0.65
C GLY A 126 5.22 -6.97 -0.57
N VAL A 127 4.61 -8.15 -0.54
CA VAL A 127 4.49 -9.07 -1.69
C VAL A 127 3.02 -9.31 -2.00
N ILE A 128 2.65 -9.19 -3.27
CA ILE A 128 1.36 -9.63 -3.82
C ILE A 128 1.58 -10.95 -4.56
N GLU A 129 0.83 -11.98 -4.18
CA GLU A 129 0.80 -13.26 -4.89
C GLU A 129 -0.41 -13.23 -5.82
N GLU A 130 -0.18 -12.98 -7.11
CA GLU A 130 -1.22 -12.91 -8.13
C GLU A 130 -1.50 -14.33 -8.63
N THR A 131 -2.58 -14.94 -8.12
CA THR A 131 -2.85 -16.35 -8.31
C THR A 131 -3.49 -16.69 -9.66
N LEU A 132 -4.04 -15.71 -10.39
CA LEU A 132 -4.73 -15.96 -11.66
C LEU A 132 -3.72 -16.32 -12.77
N THR A 133 -2.62 -15.59 -12.83
CA THR A 133 -1.47 -15.80 -13.73
C THR A 133 -0.33 -16.57 -13.04
N GLY A 134 -0.46 -16.87 -11.75
CA GLY A 134 0.49 -17.66 -10.98
C GLY A 134 1.81 -16.95 -10.69
N THR A 135 1.77 -15.62 -10.57
CA THR A 135 2.96 -14.78 -10.46
C THR A 135 3.05 -14.02 -9.14
N ASN A 136 4.23 -13.50 -8.81
CA ASN A 136 4.47 -12.72 -7.61
C ASN A 136 5.00 -11.34 -7.97
N TYR A 137 4.51 -10.33 -7.26
CA TYR A 137 4.95 -8.94 -7.35
C TYR A 137 5.40 -8.43 -6.00
N CYS A 138 6.40 -7.56 -5.98
CA CYS A 138 6.90 -6.96 -4.75
C CYS A 138 6.82 -5.45 -4.81
N ALA A 139 6.71 -4.86 -3.64
CA ALA A 139 6.79 -3.42 -3.47
C ALA A 139 8.19 -2.91 -3.89
N PRO A 140 8.33 -1.64 -4.33
CA PRO A 140 9.59 -1.08 -4.80
C PRO A 140 10.72 -1.12 -3.77
N GLU A 141 10.38 -1.08 -2.48
CA GLU A 141 11.32 -1.16 -1.35
C GLU A 141 11.89 -2.57 -1.10
N VAL A 142 11.33 -3.61 -1.72
CA VAL A 142 11.83 -4.98 -1.58
C VAL A 142 13.01 -5.18 -2.53
N GLY A 143 14.20 -5.43 -1.97
CA GLY A 143 15.46 -5.42 -2.74
C GLY A 143 15.64 -6.55 -3.76
N LYS A 144 14.83 -7.62 -3.73
CA LYS A 144 14.79 -8.68 -4.73
C LYS A 144 13.36 -9.20 -4.86
N CYS A 145 12.85 -9.32 -6.08
CA CYS A 145 11.50 -9.80 -6.32
C CYS A 145 11.39 -10.73 -7.51
N GLY A 146 10.82 -11.91 -7.27
CA GLY A 146 10.48 -12.88 -8.30
C GLY A 146 11.71 -13.52 -8.97
N ALA A 147 11.67 -14.84 -9.11
CA ALA A 147 12.41 -15.51 -10.17
C ALA A 147 11.53 -15.55 -11.43
#